data_AF-A0A534V7Y4-F1
#
_entry.id   AF-A0A534V7Y4-F1
#
_cell.length_a   1.000
_cell.length_b   1.000
_cell.length_c   1.000
_cell.angle_alpha   90.00
_cell.angle_beta   90.00
_cell.angle_gamma   90.00
#
_symmetry.space_group_name_H-M   'P 1'
#
loop_
_entity.id
_entity.type
_entity.pdbx_description
1 polymer ?
#
loop_
_entity_poly.entity_id
_entity_poly.type
_entity_poly.pdbx_seq_one_letter_code
_entity_poly.pdbx_strand_id
1 'polypeptide(L)'
;MADIDALVLNSVNASWRRSIDAATLVACLRGAREPAEWADHVRAFFEDVPREALYRFVLAHEVPPGCLLATYRALVTPEERHGGLESWLAGLADAA
;
A
#
# COMPACT_ATOMS: atom_id res chain seq x y z
N MET A 1 -1.55 6.18 16.41
CA MET A 1 -0.77 6.12 15.15
C MET A 1 0.25 4.99 15.22
N ALA A 2 1.18 4.97 16.19
CA ALA A 2 2.21 3.92 16.30
C ALA A 2 1.73 2.44 16.21
N ASP A 3 0.52 2.13 16.70
CA ASP A 3 -0.04 0.77 16.65
C ASP A 3 -0.37 0.31 15.22
N ILE A 4 -0.94 1.19 14.38
CA ILE A 4 -1.29 0.85 12.99
C ILE A 4 -0.03 0.75 12.13
N ASP A 5 0.94 1.62 12.37
CA ASP A 5 2.25 1.58 11.72
C ASP A 5 2.96 0.25 11.99
N ALA A 6 3.01 -0.17 13.26
CA ALA A 6 3.66 -1.42 13.63
C ALA A 6 2.97 -2.64 13.01
N LEU A 7 1.63 -2.66 12.97
CA LEU A 7 0.88 -3.74 12.34
C LEU A 7 1.19 -3.83 10.85
N VAL A 8 1.09 -2.72 10.13
CA VAL A 8 1.37 -2.65 8.69
C VAL A 8 2.82 -3.06 8.42
N LEU A 9 3.77 -2.44 9.12
CA LEU A 9 5.20 -2.71 8.94
C LEU A 9 5.57 -4.15 9.26
N ASN A 10 4.94 -4.77 10.26
CA ASN A 10 5.19 -6.16 10.57
C ASN A 10 4.67 -7.08 9.46
N SER A 11 3.50 -6.81 8.89
CA SER A 11 2.99 -7.57 7.74
C SER A 11 3.86 -7.40 6.50
N VAL A 12 4.17 -6.16 6.10
CA VAL A 12 4.92 -5.90 4.87
C VAL A 12 6.39 -6.29 4.96
N ASN A 13 6.94 -6.48 6.17
CA ASN A 13 8.32 -6.91 6.36
C ASN A 13 8.44 -8.39 6.73
N ALA A 14 7.32 -9.10 6.95
CA ALA A 14 7.33 -10.47 7.47
C ALA A 14 8.18 -11.44 6.63
N SER A 15 8.16 -11.28 5.31
CA SER A 15 8.79 -12.20 4.36
C SER A 15 10.20 -11.79 3.92
N TRP A 16 10.71 -10.63 4.36
CA TRP A 16 11.97 -10.06 3.84
C TRP A 16 13.01 -9.79 4.94
N ARG A 17 14.28 -10.03 4.60
CA ARG A 17 15.41 -9.68 5.49
C ARG A 17 15.63 -8.18 5.63
N ARG A 18 15.20 -7.40 4.65
CA ARG A 18 15.32 -5.94 4.62
C ARG A 18 13.96 -5.35 4.99
N SER A 19 13.96 -4.49 6.00
CA SER A 19 12.75 -3.83 6.45
C SER A 19 12.58 -2.47 5.77
N ILE A 20 11.38 -2.21 5.24
CA ILE A 20 10.95 -0.88 4.83
C ILE A 20 10.42 -0.12 6.05
N ASP A 21 10.74 1.16 6.15
CA ASP A 21 10.15 2.05 7.16
C ASP A 21 8.86 2.70 6.63
N ALA A 22 8.03 3.20 7.55
CA ALA A 22 6.72 3.78 7.19
C ALA A 22 6.85 4.99 6.24
N ALA A 23 7.86 5.84 6.41
CA ALA A 23 8.04 7.01 5.56
C ALA A 23 8.45 6.61 4.14
N THR A 24 9.33 5.61 3.99
CA THR A 24 9.69 5.05 2.68
C THR A 24 8.49 4.38 2.02
N LEU A 25 7.69 3.61 2.76
CA LEU A 25 6.46 3.00 2.24
C LEU A 25 5.50 4.08 1.73
N VAL A 26 5.23 5.11 2.53
CA VAL A 26 4.37 6.23 2.14
C VAL A 26 4.91 6.97 0.92
N ALA A 27 6.22 7.18 0.82
CA ALA A 27 6.83 7.80 -0.36
C ALA A 27 6.62 6.98 -1.63
N CYS A 28 6.70 5.65 -1.54
CA CYS A 28 6.36 4.74 -2.63
C CYS A 28 4.87 4.83 -3.01
N LEU A 29 3.96 4.83 -2.02
CA LEU A 29 2.50 4.92 -2.25
C LEU A 29 2.06 6.26 -2.86
N ARG A 30 2.81 7.33 -2.62
CA ARG A 30 2.58 8.66 -3.21
C ARG A 30 3.15 8.79 -4.62
N GLY A 31 3.85 7.77 -5.14
CA GLY A 31 4.58 7.85 -6.40
C GLY A 31 5.77 8.83 -6.37
N ALA A 32 6.23 9.22 -5.17
CA ALA A 32 7.35 10.14 -4.98
C ALA A 32 8.71 9.42 -5.07
N ARG A 33 8.72 8.09 -5.04
CA ARG A 33 9.91 7.24 -5.15
C ARG A 33 9.62 6.05 -6.05
N GLU A 34 10.58 5.71 -6.91
CA GLU A 34 10.46 4.54 -7.78
C GLU A 34 10.27 3.28 -6.95
N PRO A 35 9.18 2.53 -7.16
CA PRO A 35 8.87 1.39 -6.32
C PRO A 35 9.74 0.18 -6.64
N ALA A 36 10.63 0.22 -7.65
CA ALA A 36 11.35 -0.95 -8.16
C ALA A 36 12.14 -1.73 -7.08
N GLU A 37 12.78 -1.04 -6.12
CA GLU A 37 13.53 -1.71 -5.04
C GLU A 37 12.61 -2.25 -3.92
N TRP A 38 11.44 -1.63 -3.74
CA TRP A 38 10.49 -1.92 -2.67
C TRP A 38 9.19 -2.54 -3.19
N ALA A 39 9.17 -2.99 -4.44
CA ALA A 39 7.97 -3.37 -5.17
C ALA A 39 7.29 -4.54 -4.46
N ASP A 40 8.08 -5.51 -3.99
CA ASP A 40 7.59 -6.64 -3.22
C ASP A 40 6.96 -6.23 -1.89
N HIS A 41 7.56 -5.29 -1.15
CA HIS A 41 6.99 -4.77 0.10
C HIS A 41 5.70 -3.99 -0.14
N VAL A 42 5.67 -3.18 -1.20
CA VAL A 42 4.46 -2.42 -1.58
C VAL A 42 3.38 -3.37 -2.09
N ARG A 43 3.73 -4.48 -2.75
CA ARG A 43 2.78 -5.51 -3.16
C ARG A 43 2.21 -6.24 -1.93
N ALA A 44 3.06 -6.60 -0.98
CA ALA A 44 2.65 -7.17 0.31
C ALA A 44 1.70 -6.26 1.08
N PHE A 45 1.88 -4.94 0.97
CA PHE A 45 0.96 -3.97 1.55
C PHE A 45 -0.47 -4.11 0.99
N PHE A 46 -0.63 -4.52 -0.26
CA PHE A 46 -1.93 -4.73 -0.88
C PHE A 46 -2.49 -6.15 -0.67
N GLU A 47 -1.61 -7.15 -0.52
CA GLU A 47 -2.00 -8.56 -0.41
C GLU A 47 -2.16 -9.03 1.05
N ASP A 48 -1.19 -8.72 1.91
CA ASP A 48 -1.09 -9.25 3.28
C ASP A 48 -1.71 -8.35 4.34
N VAL A 49 -1.87 -7.05 4.06
CA VAL A 49 -2.45 -6.10 5.03
C VAL A 49 -3.97 -6.11 4.90
N PRO A 50 -4.71 -6.32 6.01
CA PRO A 50 -6.17 -6.28 5.96
C PRO A 50 -6.66 -4.88 5.58
N ARG A 51 -7.71 -4.82 4.74
CA ARG A 51 -8.24 -3.56 4.16
C ARG A 51 -8.52 -2.48 5.18
N GLU A 52 -9.03 -2.84 6.36
CA GLU A 52 -9.28 -1.88 7.44
C GLU A 52 -7.97 -1.26 7.95
N ALA A 53 -6.93 -2.06 8.14
CA ALA A 53 -5.64 -1.58 8.58
C ALA A 53 -4.95 -0.73 7.49
N LEU A 54 -5.02 -1.19 6.24
CA LEU A 54 -4.56 -0.45 5.06
C LEU A 54 -5.22 0.93 5.02
N TYR A 55 -6.54 0.99 5.12
CA TYR A 55 -7.31 2.24 5.09
C TYR A 55 -6.94 3.18 6.24
N ARG A 56 -6.82 2.66 7.47
CA ARG A 56 -6.42 3.46 8.63
C ARG A 56 -4.99 3.99 8.50
N PHE A 57 -4.09 3.21 7.90
CA PHE A 57 -2.72 3.64 7.63
C PHE A 57 -2.67 4.79 6.61
N VAL A 58 -3.34 4.65 5.47
CA VAL A 58 -3.34 5.70 4.44
C VAL A 58 -4.03 6.98 4.92
N LEU A 59 -5.08 6.87 5.72
CA LEU A 59 -5.70 8.01 6.40
C LEU A 59 -4.74 8.70 7.38
N ALA A 60 -4.06 7.91 8.23
CA ALA A 60 -3.13 8.44 9.22
C ALA A 60 -1.93 9.16 8.59
N HIS A 61 -1.53 8.74 7.39
CA HIS A 61 -0.42 9.32 6.62
C HIS A 61 -0.87 10.27 5.51
N GLU A 62 -2.15 10.64 5.47
CA GLU A 62 -2.72 11.57 4.48
C GLU A 62 -2.32 11.19 3.03
N VAL A 63 -2.32 9.89 2.72
CA VAL A 63 -2.01 9.41 1.38
C VAL A 63 -3.28 9.53 0.53
N PRO A 64 -3.25 10.30 -0.57
CA PRO A 64 -4.43 10.46 -1.41
C PRO A 64 -4.79 9.12 -2.07
N PRO A 65 -6.07 8.71 -2.03
CA PRO A 65 -6.48 7.41 -2.53
C PRO A 65 -6.29 7.26 -4.06
N GLY A 66 -6.27 8.37 -4.80
CA GLY A 66 -5.88 8.36 -6.22
C GLY A 66 -4.44 7.89 -6.47
N CYS A 67 -3.48 8.30 -5.62
CA CYS A 67 -2.09 7.82 -5.70
C CYS A 67 -1.98 6.35 -5.32
N LEU A 68 -2.79 5.91 -4.35
CA LEU A 68 -2.85 4.52 -3.92
C LEU A 68 -3.30 3.59 -5.07
N LEU A 69 -4.38 3.95 -5.76
CA LEU A 69 -4.89 3.20 -6.91
C LEU A 69 -3.89 3.21 -8.08
N ALA A 70 -3.26 4.35 -8.35
CA ALA A 70 -2.24 4.45 -9.39
C ALA A 70 -1.04 3.55 -9.10
N THR A 71 -0.56 3.54 -7.85
CA THR A 71 0.55 2.68 -7.40
C THR A 71 0.20 1.20 -7.51
N TYR A 72 -1.00 0.81 -7.07
CA TYR A 72 -1.48 -0.57 -7.22
C TYR A 72 -1.50 -1.00 -8.70
N ARG A 73 -2.04 -0.16 -9.59
CA ARG A 73 -2.11 -0.47 -11.03
C ARG A 73 -0.75 -0.52 -11.73
N ALA A 74 0.23 0.23 -11.22
CA ALA A 74 1.60 0.23 -11.72
C ALA A 74 2.40 -1.01 -11.28
N LEU A 75 2.09 -1.56 -10.11
CA LEU A 75 2.78 -2.71 -9.53
C LEU A 75 2.13 -4.05 -9.87
N VAL A 76 0.80 -4.09 -9.97
CA VAL A 76 0.06 -5.33 -10.21
C VAL A 76 -0.32 -5.42 -11.68
N THR A 77 0.21 -6.46 -12.33
CA THR A 77 -0.11 -6.77 -13.72
C THR A 77 -1.62 -7.02 -13.86
N PRO A 78 -2.24 -6.71 -15.01
CA PRO A 78 -3.68 -6.91 -15.20
C PRO A 78 -4.15 -8.35 -14.96
N GLU A 79 -3.26 -9.33 -15.12
CA GLU A 79 -3.52 -10.76 -14.89
C GLU A 79 -3.55 -11.11 -13.40
N GLU A 80 -2.78 -10.39 -12.57
CA GLU A 80 -2.71 -10.56 -11.11
C GLU A 80 -3.67 -9.62 -10.36
N ARG A 81 -4.46 -8.81 -11.06
CA ARG A 81 -5.38 -7.87 -10.41
C ARG A 81 -6.50 -8.63 -9.70
N HIS A 82 -6.49 -8.56 -8.38
CA HIS A 82 -7.61 -8.97 -7.55
C HIS A 82 -8.74 -7.95 -7.74
N GLY A 83 -9.72 -8.28 -8.59
CA GLY A 83 -10.81 -7.36 -8.96
C GLY A 83 -11.58 -6.77 -7.76
N GLY A 84 -11.68 -7.51 -6.65
CA GLY A 84 -12.28 -7.02 -5.41
C GLY A 84 -11.46 -5.97 -4.66
N LEU A 85 -10.13 -6.03 -4.72
CA LEU A 85 -9.25 -5.01 -4.13
C LEU A 85 -9.20 -3.77 -5.02
N GLU A 86 -9.07 -3.95 -6.33
CA GLU A 86 -9.05 -2.82 -7.27
C GLU A 86 -10.36 -2.03 -7.20
N SER A 87 -11.51 -2.71 -7.17
CA SER A 87 -12.82 -2.06 -7.08
C SER A 87 -12.99 -1.29 -5.77
N TRP A 88 -12.46 -1.83 -4.67
CA TRP A 88 -12.45 -1.15 -3.38
C TRP A 88 -11.55 0.10 -3.39
N LEU A 89 -10.34 0.00 -3.94
CA LEU A 89 -9.42 1.13 -4.11
C LEU A 89 -10.00 2.21 -5.02
N ALA A 90 -10.68 1.81 -6.11
CA ALA A 90 -11.36 2.72 -7.01
C ALA A 90 -12.50 3.47 -6.30
N GLY A 91 -13.29 2.78 -5.48
CA GLY A 91 -14.34 3.41 -4.67
C GLY A 91 -13.78 4.40 -3.64
N LEU A 92 -12.61 4.14 -3.06
CA LEU A 92 -11.94 5.10 -2.18
C LEU A 92 -11.45 6.34 -2.94
N ALA A 93 -10.94 6.16 -4.16
CA ALA A 93 -10.46 7.26 -4.98
C ALA A 93 -11.59 8.14 -5.52
N ASP A 94 -12.77 7.57 -5.77
CA ASP A 94 -13.97 8.29 -6.20
C ASP A 94 -14.63 9.08 -5.05
N ALA A 95 -14.51 8.59 -3.81
CA ALA A 95 -15.13 9.18 -2.63
C ALA A 95 -14.31 10.32 -1.97
N ALA A 96 -13.13 10.65 -2.47
CA ALA A 96 -12.20 11.64 -1.91
C ALA A 96 -12.13 12.92 -2.74
#